data_AF-A0A3B9FNU6-F1
#
_entry.id   AF-A0A3B9FNU6-F1
#
_cell.length_a   1.000
_cell.length_b   1.000
_cell.length_c   1.000
_cell.angle_alpha   90.00
_cell.angle_beta   90.00
_cell.angle_gamma   90.00
#
_symmetry.space_group_name_H-M   'P 1'
#
loop_
_entity.id
_entity.type
_entity.pdbx_description
1 polymer ?
#
loop_
_entity_poly.entity_id
_entity_poly.type
_entity_poly.pdbx_seq_one_letter_code
_entity_poly.pdbx_strand_id
1 'polypeptide(L)' 'MRFLLPVFLFLVSSGLRAQPNVVVFLTDDQGWGDLSMNGNTNLSTPNLDSLAKDGASFERFFVCPVCSPTRAEFLTGRHH' A
#
# COMPACT_ATOMS: atom_id res chain seq x y z
N MET A 1 57.68 3.27 -7.74
CA MET A 1 56.64 2.22 -7.64
C MET A 1 55.31 2.84 -8.02
N ARG A 2 54.79 2.56 -9.23
CA ARG A 2 53.49 3.07 -9.71
C ARG A 2 52.42 2.07 -9.27
N PHE A 3 51.67 2.39 -8.23
CA PHE A 3 50.50 1.61 -7.80
C PHE A 3 49.37 1.87 -8.80
N LEU A 4 49.05 0.87 -9.62
CA LEU A 4 47.86 0.85 -10.47
C LEU A 4 46.66 0.48 -9.59
N LEU A 5 45.78 1.44 -9.32
CA LEU A 5 44.48 1.18 -8.67
C LEU A 5 43.51 0.57 -9.70
N PRO A 6 42.77 -0.50 -9.37
CA PRO A 6 41.75 -1.04 -10.27
C PRO A 6 40.50 -0.16 -10.23
N VAL A 7 40.15 0.43 -11.37
CA VAL A 7 38.89 1.16 -11.55
C VAL A 7 37.78 0.12 -11.72
N PHE A 8 36.98 -0.08 -10.67
CA PHE A 8 35.76 -0.89 -10.75
C PHE A 8 34.68 -0.07 -11.48
N LEU A 9 34.46 -0.39 -12.75
CA LEU A 9 33.41 0.23 -13.55
C LEU A 9 32.05 -0.38 -13.13
N PHE A 10 31.31 0.30 -12.26
CA PHE A 10 29.94 -0.04 -11.95
C PHE A 10 29.04 0.33 -13.15
N LEU A 11 28.66 -0.67 -13.96
CA LEU A 11 27.61 -0.50 -14.96
C LEU A 11 26.27 -0.31 -14.22
N VAL A 12 25.79 0.93 -14.14
CA VAL A 12 24.42 1.21 -13.70
C VAL A 12 23.48 0.92 -14.87
N SER A 13 22.83 -0.23 -14.84
CA SER A 13 21.75 -0.55 -15.77
C SER A 13 20.53 0.31 -15.44
N SER A 14 20.27 1.31 -16.26
CA SER A 14 19.06 2.12 -16.23
C SER A 14 17.97 1.39 -17.04
N GLY A 15 17.44 0.31 -16.47
CA GLY A 15 16.24 -0.33 -17.03
C GLY A 15 15.09 0.67 -16.99
N LEU A 16 14.39 0.88 -18.13
CA LEU A 16 13.13 1.62 -18.15
C LEU A 16 12.17 0.96 -17.15
N ARG A 17 11.96 1.62 -16.01
CA ARG A 17 11.01 1.14 -15.02
C ARG A 17 9.62 1.42 -15.57
N ALA A 18 8.93 0.37 -16.01
CA ALA A 18 7.54 0.49 -16.44
C ALA A 18 6.74 1.17 -15.33
N GLN A 19 5.92 2.16 -15.70
CA GLN A 19 5.08 2.85 -14.74
C GLN A 19 4.05 1.84 -14.20
N PRO A 20 3.97 1.65 -12.87
CA PRO A 20 2.98 0.75 -12.31
C PRO A 20 1.58 1.32 -12.52
N ASN A 21 0.61 0.45 -12.79
CA ASN A 21 -0.80 0.82 -12.68
C ASN A 21 -1.16 0.89 -11.20
N VAL A 22 -1.88 1.94 -10.81
CA VAL A 22 -2.37 2.12 -9.43
C VAL A 22 -3.88 1.92 -9.46
N VAL A 23 -4.35 0.90 -8.74
CA VAL A 23 -5.79 0.62 -8.55
C VAL A 23 -6.12 0.80 -7.09
N VAL A 24 -7.11 1.64 -6.80
CA VAL A 24 -7.60 1.90 -5.45
C VAL A 24 -8.93 1.20 -5.26
N PHE A 25 -8.98 0.27 -4.30
CA PHE A 25 -10.22 -0.27 -3.76
C PHE A 25 -10.58 0.52 -2.51
N LEU A 26 -11.72 1.22 -2.54
CA LEU A 26 -12.24 1.98 -1.40
C LEU A 26 -13.61 1.42 -1.06
N THR A 27 -13.73 0.76 0.09
CA THR A 27 -14.99 0.20 0.58
C THR A 27 -15.77 1.24 1.38
N ASP A 28 -17.11 1.15 1.34
CA ASP A 28 -18.02 2.05 2.05
C ASP A 28 -18.48 1.36 3.34
N ASP A 29 -18.47 2.09 4.46
CA ASP A 29 -18.89 1.65 5.79
C ASP A 29 -18.26 0.35 6.34
N GLN A 30 -17.13 -0.10 5.80
CA GLN A 30 -16.46 -1.31 6.27
C GLN A 30 -15.80 -1.09 7.63
N GLY A 31 -16.21 -1.90 8.62
CA GLY A 31 -15.63 -1.91 9.95
C GLY A 31 -14.30 -2.65 10.02
N TRP A 32 -13.48 -2.30 11.02
CA TRP A 32 -12.23 -3.02 11.29
C TRP A 32 -12.45 -4.52 11.52
N GLY A 33 -13.53 -4.88 12.23
CA GLY A 33 -13.88 -6.26 12.55
C GLY A 33 -14.51 -7.05 11.42
N ASP A 34 -14.71 -6.49 10.22
CA ASP A 34 -15.39 -7.19 9.12
C ASP A 34 -14.48 -8.15 8.35
N LEU A 35 -13.16 -7.97 8.48
CA LEU A 35 -12.16 -8.75 7.72
C LEU A 35 -11.69 -9.99 8.48
N SER A 36 -11.54 -11.12 7.78
CA SER A 36 -11.01 -12.35 8.39
C SER A 36 -9.57 -12.18 8.89
N MET A 37 -8.73 -11.42 8.18
CA MET A 37 -7.39 -11.03 8.65
C MET A 37 -7.38 -10.25 9.98
N ASN A 38 -8.48 -9.60 10.35
CA ASN A 38 -8.63 -8.87 11.62
C ASN A 38 -9.32 -9.72 12.70
N GLY A 39 -9.47 -11.03 12.47
CA GLY A 39 -10.01 -11.99 13.44
C GLY A 39 -11.50 -12.29 13.28
N ASN A 40 -12.15 -11.84 12.21
CA ASN A 40 -13.54 -12.21 11.94
C ASN A 40 -13.65 -13.71 11.61
N THR A 41 -14.46 -14.45 12.38
CA THR A 41 -14.69 -15.89 12.17
C THR A 41 -15.99 -16.20 11.44
N ASN A 42 -16.86 -15.21 11.25
CA ASN A 42 -18.16 -15.35 10.58
C ASN A 42 -18.08 -15.08 9.07
N LEU A 43 -17.13 -14.23 8.65
CA LEU A 43 -16.92 -13.84 7.26
C LEU A 43 -15.60 -14.39 6.72
N SER A 44 -15.58 -14.70 5.43
CA SER A 44 -14.39 -15.16 4.71
C SER A 44 -14.04 -14.14 3.63
N THR A 45 -12.87 -13.48 3.76
CA THR A 45 -12.39 -12.47 2.80
C THR A 45 -11.08 -12.89 2.11
N PRO A 46 -11.02 -14.07 1.44
CA PRO A 46 -9.76 -14.69 1.03
C PRO A 46 -8.94 -13.85 0.03
N ASN A 47 -9.60 -13.05 -0.81
CA ASN A 47 -8.92 -12.16 -1.74
C ASN A 47 -8.24 -10.98 -1.03
N LEU A 48 -8.89 -10.41 -0.01
CA LEU A 48 -8.30 -9.34 0.81
C LEU A 48 -7.19 -9.90 1.70
N ASP A 49 -7.38 -11.11 2.24
CA ASP A 49 -6.37 -11.81 3.04
C ASP A 49 -5.09 -12.08 2.22
N SER A 50 -5.22 -12.45 0.93
CA SER A 50 -4.07 -12.60 0.02
C SER A 50 -3.34 -11.27 -0.17
N LEU A 51 -4.05 -10.17 -0.38
CA LEU A 51 -3.45 -8.84 -0.52
C LEU A 51 -2.70 -8.41 0.74
N ALA A 52 -3.25 -8.71 1.92
CA ALA A 52 -2.60 -8.40 3.19
C ALA A 52 -1.34 -9.23 3.42
N LYS A 53 -1.35 -10.51 3.04
CA LYS A 53 -0.21 -11.43 3.16
C LYS A 53 0.93 -11.07 2.21
N ASP A 54 0.59 -10.72 0.97
CA ASP A 54 1.58 -10.44 -0.08
C ASP A 54 2.02 -8.97 -0.12
N GLY A 55 1.36 -8.12 0.68
CA GLY A 55 1.56 -6.67 0.70
C GLY A 55 1.95 -6.13 2.07
N ALA A 56 1.51 -4.90 2.34
CA ALA A 56 1.69 -4.22 3.62
C ALA A 56 0.31 -3.93 4.23
N SER A 57 0.20 -4.12 5.54
CA SER A 57 -1.03 -3.89 6.31
C SER A 57 -0.79 -2.83 7.38
N PHE A 58 -1.81 -2.05 7.71
CA PHE A 58 -1.75 -1.00 8.72
C PHE A 58 -2.76 -1.28 9.84
N GLU A 59 -2.27 -1.53 11.05
CA GLU A 59 -3.10 -1.74 12.24
C GLU A 59 -3.74 -0.46 12.78
N ARG A 60 -3.19 0.70 12.39
CA ARG A 60 -3.63 2.02 12.84
C ARG A 60 -3.82 2.95 11.65
N PHE A 61 -4.97 2.86 11.01
CA PHE A 61 -5.42 3.73 9.93
C PHE A 61 -6.70 4.45 10.36
N PHE A 62 -6.72 5.78 10.29
CA PHE A 62 -7.80 6.62 10.82
C PHE A 62 -8.51 7.39 9.72
N VAL A 63 -9.82 7.59 9.88
CA VAL A 63 -10.71 8.29 8.95
C VAL A 63 -11.68 9.20 9.70
N CYS A 64 -12.38 10.08 8.99
CA CYS A 64 -13.52 10.80 9.57
C CYS A 64 -14.69 9.83 9.80
N PRO A 65 -15.55 10.06 10.81
CA PRO A 65 -16.70 9.21 11.10
C PRO A 65 -17.88 9.41 10.11
N VAL A 66 -17.63 10.01 8.94
CA VAL A 66 -18.62 10.27 7.89
C VAL A 66 -17.98 10.04 6.53
N CYS A 67 -18.72 9.42 5.60
CA CYS A 67 -18.19 8.98 4.31
C CYS A 67 -17.77 10.13 3.39
N SER A 68 -18.52 11.23 3.35
CA SER A 68 -18.22 12.40 2.51
C SER A 68 -16.89 13.11 2.84
N PRO A 69 -16.61 13.51 4.10
CA PRO A 69 -15.32 14.11 4.43
C PRO A 69 -14.17 13.13 4.20
N THR A 70 -14.27 11.85 4.61
CA THR A 70 -13.22 10.84 4.35
C THR A 70 -12.86 10.74 2.86
N ARG A 71 -13.86 10.70 1.97
CA ARG A 71 -13.61 10.67 0.52
C ARG A 71 -13.01 11.97 0.00
N ALA A 72 -13.43 13.12 0.51
CA ALA A 72 -12.87 14.41 0.13
C ALA A 72 -11.39 14.52 0.55
N GLU A 73 -11.04 14.10 1.77
CA GLU A 73 -9.66 14.07 2.26
C GLU A 73 -8.81 13.08 1.44
N PHE A 74 -9.35 11.91 1.11
CA PHE A 74 -8.66 10.92 0.27
C PHE A 74 -8.31 11.46 -1.12
N LEU A 75 -9.26 12.14 -1.79
CA LEU A 75 -9.06 12.67 -3.14
C LEU A 75 -8.15 13.91 -3.20
N THR A 76 -8.12 14.70 -2.13
CA THR A 76 -7.42 15.99 -2.12
C THR A 76 -6.13 16.00 -1.30
N GLY A 77 -5.95 15.04 -0.40
CA GLY A 77 -4.84 15.03 0.56
C GLY A 77 -4.90 16.17 1.58
N ARG A 78 -6.09 16.71 1.85
CA ARG A 78 -6.29 17.88 2.72
C ARG A 78 -7.33 17.58 3.78
N HIS A 79 -7.02 17.91 5.03
CA HIS A 79 -7.97 17.89 6.14
C HIS A 79 -8.97 19.05 6.00
N HIS A 80 -10.18 18.86 6.53
CA HIS A 80 -11.24 19.86 6.57
C HIS A 80 -11.21 20.77 7.80
#